data_AF-A0A3M1FUI0-F1
#
_entry.id   AF-A0A3M1FUI0-F1
#
_cell.length_a   1.000
_cell.length_b   1.000
_cell.length_c   1.000
_cell.angle_alpha   90.00
_cell.angle_beta   90.00
_cell.angle_gamma   90.00
#
_symmetry.space_group_name_H-M   'P 1'
#
loop_
_entity.id
_entity.type
_entity.pdbx_description
1 polymer ?
#
loop_
_entity_poly.entity_id
_entity_poly.type
_entity_poly.pdbx_seq_one_letter_code
_entity_poly.pdbx_strand_id
1 'polypeptide(L)'
;TTHSDLATLKQPQITPYYCWKHKKICKPLFSIKYWFSRYCNDTLKRLEEFQKIKTDARWVVIPADSRVVDISKEIEKRDPILYSIFKKNKIKGIFSSPPYVGQIDYHQQHAYAYELFGFKRKDELEIGPLYKGQGEEARASYVEGVAQVLRNCKKFLAKDFNIFLVANDKYNLYPFIAEKSGLKIVNKFKRPVLNRTERDKNPYSEIIFHLKDKG
;
A
#
# COMPACT_ATOMS: atom_id res chain seq x y z
N THR A 1 -24.92 16.71 -3.46
CA THR A 1 -23.53 16.25 -3.55
C THR A 1 -22.58 17.41 -3.31
N THR A 2 -21.80 17.37 -2.24
CA THR A 2 -20.68 18.29 -2.06
C THR A 2 -19.49 17.79 -2.87
N HIS A 3 -18.55 18.67 -3.24
CA HIS A 3 -17.37 18.26 -4.02
C HIS A 3 -16.48 17.24 -3.30
N SER A 4 -16.52 17.23 -1.96
CA SER A 4 -15.88 16.20 -1.12
C SER A 4 -16.50 14.81 -1.30
N ASP A 5 -17.81 14.73 -1.58
CA ASP A 5 -18.53 13.47 -1.74
C ASP A 5 -18.29 12.83 -3.12
N LEU A 6 -17.62 13.53 -4.05
CA LEU A 6 -17.32 13.00 -5.38
C LEU A 6 -16.42 11.77 -5.35
N ALA A 7 -15.62 11.59 -4.29
CA ALA A 7 -14.76 10.44 -4.10
C ALA A 7 -15.52 9.18 -3.63
N THR A 8 -16.77 9.32 -3.17
CA THR A 8 -17.55 8.25 -2.50
C THR A 8 -19.00 8.18 -3.00
N LEU A 9 -19.25 8.64 -4.24
CA LEU A 9 -20.60 8.65 -4.80
C LEU A 9 -21.19 7.24 -4.91
N LYS A 10 -22.37 7.05 -4.31
CA LYS A 10 -23.19 5.84 -4.52
C LYS A 10 -23.94 5.87 -5.86
N GLN A 11 -24.20 7.06 -6.39
CA GLN A 11 -24.89 7.30 -7.66
C GLN A 11 -24.16 8.38 -8.44
N PRO A 12 -24.04 8.25 -9.77
CA PRO A 12 -23.32 9.22 -10.58
C PRO A 12 -23.97 10.61 -10.52
N GLN A 13 -23.16 11.65 -10.30
CA GLN A 13 -23.62 13.04 -10.37
C GLN A 13 -23.70 13.47 -11.84
N ILE A 14 -24.90 13.44 -12.41
CA ILE A 14 -25.15 13.75 -13.84
C ILE A 14 -25.67 15.18 -14.09
N THR A 15 -25.99 15.93 -13.03
CA THR A 15 -26.49 17.31 -13.12
C THR A 15 -25.51 18.31 -12.49
N PRO A 16 -25.59 19.61 -12.84
CA PRO A 16 -24.83 20.65 -12.15
C PRO A 16 -25.08 20.65 -10.64
N TYR A 17 -24.05 20.98 -9.85
CA TYR A 17 -24.14 21.04 -8.39
C TYR A 17 -23.31 22.21 -7.85
N TYR A 18 -23.72 22.76 -6.71
CA TYR A 18 -22.91 23.76 -6.02
C TYR A 18 -21.70 23.11 -5.35
N CYS A 19 -20.51 23.54 -5.75
CA CYS A 19 -19.25 23.04 -5.25
C CYS A 19 -18.69 23.97 -4.16
N TRP A 20 -18.72 23.50 -2.92
CA TRP A 20 -18.13 24.22 -1.79
C TRP A 20 -16.61 24.41 -1.88
N LYS A 21 -15.89 23.51 -2.57
CA LYS A 21 -14.43 23.60 -2.77
C LYS A 21 -14.07 24.78 -3.67
N HIS A 22 -14.79 24.94 -4.78
CA HIS A 22 -14.54 25.98 -5.78
C HIS A 22 -15.44 27.21 -5.59
N LYS A 23 -16.36 27.20 -4.61
CA LYS A 23 -17.35 28.24 -4.34
C LYS A 23 -18.11 28.68 -5.60
N LYS A 24 -18.50 27.70 -6.44
CA LYS A 24 -19.21 27.93 -7.72
C LYS A 24 -20.07 26.75 -8.10
N ILE A 25 -20.96 26.94 -9.07
CA ILE A 25 -21.68 25.82 -9.71
C ILE A 25 -20.68 25.05 -10.59
N CYS A 26 -20.44 23.79 -10.23
CA CYS A 26 -19.67 22.85 -11.03
C CYS A 26 -20.62 22.00 -11.89
N LYS A 27 -20.15 21.62 -13.08
CA LYS A 27 -20.86 20.71 -13.98
C LYS A 27 -20.09 19.38 -14.06
N PRO A 28 -20.76 18.24 -14.25
CA PRO A 28 -20.09 16.98 -14.55
C PRO A 28 -19.18 17.12 -15.78
N LEU A 29 -18.03 16.45 -15.75
CA LEU A 29 -17.10 16.47 -16.87
C LEU A 29 -17.45 15.33 -17.84
N PHE A 30 -17.69 15.69 -19.11
CA PHE A 30 -17.87 14.73 -20.20
C PHE A 30 -16.54 14.37 -20.88
N SER A 31 -15.41 14.71 -20.27
CA SER A 31 -14.05 14.52 -20.82
C SER A 31 -13.35 13.28 -20.31
N ILE A 32 -14.06 12.31 -19.72
CA ILE A 32 -13.42 11.10 -19.17
C ILE A 32 -12.67 10.30 -20.25
N LYS A 33 -13.19 10.25 -21.48
CA LYS A 33 -12.51 9.61 -22.62
C LYS A 33 -11.16 10.27 -22.92
N TYR A 34 -11.09 11.60 -22.85
CA TYR A 34 -9.84 12.34 -23.05
C TYR A 34 -8.81 11.98 -21.97
N TRP A 35 -9.23 11.98 -20.70
CA TRP A 35 -8.36 11.59 -19.58
C TRP A 35 -7.89 10.14 -19.68
N PHE A 36 -8.80 9.22 -20.00
CA PHE A 36 -8.47 7.82 -20.19
C PHE A 36 -7.43 7.64 -21.30
N SER A 37 -7.66 8.26 -22.46
CA SER A 37 -6.72 8.21 -23.60
C SER A 37 -5.36 8.83 -23.24
N ARG A 38 -5.37 9.95 -22.50
CA ARG A 38 -4.15 10.60 -22.04
C ARG A 38 -3.35 9.70 -21.09
N TYR A 39 -4.01 9.06 -20.13
CA TYR A 39 -3.34 8.13 -19.22
C TYR A 39 -2.83 6.89 -19.94
N CYS A 40 -3.59 6.33 -20.89
CA CYS A 40 -3.12 5.21 -21.72
C CYS A 40 -1.86 5.58 -22.51
N ASN A 41 -1.86 6.72 -23.20
CA ASN A 41 -0.71 7.17 -23.99
C ASN A 41 0.51 7.49 -23.12
N ASP A 42 0.30 8.10 -21.95
CA ASP A 42 1.37 8.36 -20.97
C ASP A 42 1.95 7.06 -20.41
N THR A 43 1.11 6.05 -20.12
CA THR A 43 1.56 4.71 -19.72
C THR A 43 2.42 4.06 -20.80
N LEU A 44 2.00 4.08 -22.07
CA LEU A 44 2.78 3.52 -23.18
C LEU A 44 4.14 4.21 -23.31
N LYS A 45 4.15 5.55 -23.27
CA LYS A 45 5.40 6.33 -23.30
C LYS A 45 6.34 5.96 -22.16
N ARG A 46 5.83 5.81 -20.94
CA ARG A 46 6.65 5.40 -19.77
C ARG A 46 7.18 3.99 -19.90
N LEU A 47 6.43 3.07 -20.50
CA LEU A 47 6.91 1.71 -20.76
C LEU A 47 8.05 1.72 -21.79
N GLU A 48 7.94 2.54 -22.84
CA GLU A 48 9.02 2.74 -23.81
C GLU A 48 10.27 3.38 -23.18
N GLU A 49 10.08 4.39 -22.33
CA GLU A 49 11.18 5.01 -21.58
C GLU A 49 11.84 4.01 -20.62
N PHE A 50 11.04 3.25 -19.89
CA PHE A 50 11.54 2.21 -18.99
C PHE A 50 12.32 1.13 -19.75
N GLN A 51 11.84 0.72 -20.93
CA GLN A 51 12.50 -0.29 -21.75
C GLN A 51 13.94 0.13 -22.13
N LYS A 52 14.21 1.44 -22.27
CA LYS A 52 15.55 1.98 -22.58
C LYS A 52 16.51 1.95 -21.38
N ILE A 53 15.98 1.97 -20.15
CA ILE A 53 16.77 2.01 -18.91
C ILE A 53 16.70 0.71 -18.10
N LYS A 54 15.89 -0.26 -18.55
CA LYS A 54 15.71 -1.54 -17.91
C LYS A 54 17.05 -2.28 -17.88
N THR A 55 17.37 -2.84 -16.72
CA THR A 55 18.55 -3.67 -16.50
C THR A 55 18.18 -5.15 -16.46
N ASP A 56 19.17 -6.03 -16.33
CA ASP A 56 18.99 -7.47 -16.12
C ASP A 56 18.46 -7.83 -14.70
N ALA A 57 17.94 -6.84 -13.96
CA ALA A 57 17.33 -7.05 -12.67
C ALA A 57 16.15 -8.02 -12.77
N ARG A 58 16.18 -9.06 -11.93
CA ARG A 58 15.14 -10.09 -11.85
C ARG A 58 14.17 -9.78 -10.72
N TRP A 59 12.88 -10.02 -10.94
CA TRP A 59 11.83 -9.78 -9.98
C TRP A 59 10.70 -10.79 -10.19
N VAL A 60 9.92 -11.02 -9.14
CA VAL A 60 8.70 -11.85 -9.19
C VAL A 60 7.57 -11.15 -8.44
N VAL A 61 6.35 -11.33 -8.92
CA VAL A 61 5.13 -10.90 -8.23
C VAL A 61 4.46 -12.12 -7.61
N ILE A 62 4.19 -12.02 -6.30
CA ILE A 62 3.62 -13.11 -5.49
C ILE A 62 2.25 -12.64 -4.96
N PRO A 63 1.13 -12.98 -5.65
CA PRO A 63 -0.22 -12.58 -5.24
C PRO A 63 -0.75 -13.51 -4.13
N ALA A 64 -0.24 -13.34 -2.91
CA ALA A 64 -0.57 -14.19 -1.77
C ALA A 64 -0.71 -13.39 -0.47
N ASP A 65 -1.22 -14.05 0.58
CA ASP A 65 -1.26 -13.47 1.93
C ASP A 65 0.14 -13.49 2.55
N SER A 66 0.72 -12.29 2.72
CA SER A 66 2.06 -12.09 3.25
C SER A 66 2.26 -12.66 4.67
N ARG A 67 1.18 -12.89 5.43
CA ARG A 67 1.24 -13.50 6.77
C ARG A 67 1.69 -14.96 6.73
N VAL A 68 1.42 -15.67 5.64
CA VAL A 68 1.58 -17.14 5.56
C VAL A 68 2.32 -17.63 4.33
N VAL A 69 2.50 -16.81 3.30
CA VAL A 69 3.14 -17.23 2.05
C VAL A 69 4.58 -17.71 2.28
N ASP A 70 4.93 -18.82 1.64
CA ASP A 70 6.31 -19.27 1.55
C ASP A 70 7.01 -18.59 0.37
N ILE A 71 7.68 -17.48 0.65
CA ILE A 71 8.37 -16.66 -0.36
C ILE A 71 9.40 -17.49 -1.13
N SER A 72 10.12 -18.40 -0.45
CA SER A 72 11.13 -19.25 -1.07
C SER A 72 10.54 -20.14 -2.15
N LYS A 73 9.45 -20.86 -1.84
CA LYS A 73 8.74 -21.72 -2.81
C LYS A 73 8.14 -20.92 -3.96
N GLU A 74 7.62 -19.73 -3.67
CA GLU A 74 7.00 -18.89 -4.71
C GLU A 74 8.03 -18.28 -5.68
N ILE A 75 9.25 -17.99 -5.21
CA ILE A 75 10.38 -17.60 -6.08
C ILE A 75 10.81 -18.81 -6.92
N GLU A 76 11.01 -19.98 -6.31
CA GLU A 76 11.44 -21.21 -7.00
C GLU A 76 10.54 -21.59 -8.18
N LYS A 77 9.23 -21.53 -7.98
CA LYS A 77 8.23 -21.84 -9.01
C LYS A 77 8.23 -20.86 -10.19
N ARG A 78 8.64 -19.59 -9.97
CA ARG A 78 8.50 -18.51 -10.96
C ARG A 78 9.78 -18.21 -11.70
N ASP A 79 10.92 -18.28 -11.01
CA ASP A 79 12.21 -17.91 -11.56
C ASP A 79 13.35 -18.70 -10.87
N PRO A 80 13.78 -19.83 -11.45
CA PRO A 80 14.87 -20.65 -10.89
C PRO A 80 16.21 -19.92 -10.77
N ILE A 81 16.47 -18.93 -11.63
CA ILE A 81 17.70 -18.14 -11.58
C ILE A 81 17.64 -17.19 -10.40
N LEU A 82 16.53 -16.46 -10.24
CA LEU A 82 16.31 -15.61 -9.07
C LEU A 82 16.31 -16.44 -7.77
N TYR A 83 15.75 -17.65 -7.79
CA TYR A 83 15.78 -18.56 -6.65
C TYR A 83 17.21 -18.93 -6.25
N SER A 84 18.07 -19.21 -7.23
CA SER A 84 19.50 -19.51 -6.98
C SER A 84 20.22 -18.31 -6.34
N ILE A 85 19.94 -17.09 -6.81
CA ILE A 85 20.46 -15.83 -6.23
C ILE A 85 19.92 -15.65 -4.80
N PHE A 86 18.62 -15.85 -4.59
CA PHE A 86 17.96 -15.74 -3.29
C PHE A 86 18.49 -16.76 -2.28
N LYS A 87 18.71 -18.01 -2.68
CA LYS A 87 19.22 -19.08 -1.82
C LYS A 87 20.61 -18.74 -1.27
N LYS A 88 21.46 -18.13 -2.11
CA LYS A 88 22.83 -17.71 -1.73
C LYS A 88 22.83 -16.43 -0.88
N ASN A 89 22.09 -15.41 -1.29
CA ASN A 89 22.25 -14.06 -0.73
C ASN A 89 21.19 -13.68 0.31
N LYS A 90 20.04 -14.37 0.31
CA LYS A 90 18.81 -13.99 1.03
C LYS A 90 18.36 -12.56 0.70
N ILE A 91 17.29 -12.09 1.32
CA ILE A 91 16.76 -10.74 1.11
C ILE A 91 17.46 -9.76 2.04
N LYS A 92 18.09 -8.71 1.50
CA LYS A 92 18.83 -7.69 2.28
C LYS A 92 17.94 -6.71 3.03
N GLY A 93 16.67 -6.60 2.64
CA GLY A 93 15.77 -5.71 3.32
C GLY A 93 14.35 -5.70 2.76
N ILE A 94 13.49 -4.98 3.45
CA ILE A 94 12.09 -4.74 3.09
C ILE A 94 11.91 -3.24 3.03
N PHE A 95 11.25 -2.76 1.99
CA PHE A 95 10.76 -1.39 1.90
C PHE A 95 9.26 -1.47 1.62
N SER A 96 8.43 -0.94 2.52
CA SER A 96 6.98 -1.05 2.39
C SER A 96 6.24 0.11 3.04
N SER A 97 4.99 0.30 2.61
CA SER A 97 4.00 1.15 3.26
C SER A 97 2.81 0.25 3.62
N PRO A 98 2.73 -0.27 4.85
CA PRO A 98 1.60 -1.09 5.28
C PRO A 98 0.27 -0.36 5.12
N PRO A 99 -0.86 -1.09 4.97
CA PRO A 99 -2.18 -0.46 4.96
C PRO A 99 -2.40 0.35 6.23
N TYR A 100 -3.18 1.43 6.16
CA TYR A 100 -3.47 2.24 7.33
C TYR A 100 -4.71 1.73 8.06
N VAL A 101 -4.61 1.54 9.38
CA VAL A 101 -5.68 0.96 10.20
C VAL A 101 -6.99 1.72 10.04
N GLY A 102 -8.01 1.01 9.55
CA GLY A 102 -9.36 1.50 9.39
C GLY A 102 -9.48 2.72 8.48
N GLN A 103 -8.59 2.89 7.51
CA GLN A 103 -8.63 4.05 6.61
C GLN A 103 -9.48 3.79 5.37
N ILE A 104 -9.30 2.63 4.72
CA ILE A 104 -10.00 2.25 3.50
C ILE A 104 -10.24 0.74 3.48
N ASP A 105 -11.27 0.31 2.76
CA ASP A 105 -11.44 -1.07 2.32
C ASP A 105 -10.77 -1.20 0.94
N TYR A 106 -9.60 -1.83 0.88
CA TYR A 106 -8.75 -1.80 -0.33
C TYR A 106 -9.42 -2.48 -1.53
N HIS A 107 -10.03 -3.65 -1.32
CA HIS A 107 -10.76 -4.36 -2.37
C HIS A 107 -11.95 -3.55 -2.87
N GLN A 108 -12.67 -2.88 -1.96
CA GLN A 108 -13.82 -2.07 -2.34
C GLN A 108 -13.42 -0.82 -3.11
N GLN A 109 -12.36 -0.13 -2.69
CA GLN A 109 -11.85 1.06 -3.39
C GLN A 109 -11.33 0.73 -4.80
N HIS A 110 -10.86 -0.50 -5.01
CA HIS A 110 -10.32 -0.98 -6.28
C HIS A 110 -11.24 -1.98 -7.00
N ALA A 111 -12.54 -2.02 -6.66
CA ALA A 111 -13.48 -3.00 -7.21
C ALA A 111 -13.46 -3.08 -8.75
N TYR A 112 -13.32 -1.93 -9.41
CA TYR A 112 -13.19 -1.83 -10.87
C TYR A 112 -12.05 -2.69 -11.43
N ALA A 113 -10.91 -2.80 -10.74
CA ALA A 113 -9.78 -3.60 -11.20
C ALA A 113 -10.06 -5.10 -11.06
N TYR A 114 -10.71 -5.50 -9.96
CA TYR A 114 -11.11 -6.89 -9.76
C TYR A 114 -12.15 -7.34 -10.79
N GLU A 115 -13.12 -6.48 -11.10
CA GLU A 115 -14.13 -6.74 -12.13
C GLU A 115 -13.50 -6.77 -13.53
N LEU A 116 -12.67 -5.78 -13.88
CA LEU A 116 -12.05 -5.69 -15.21
C LEU A 116 -11.14 -6.87 -15.53
N PHE A 117 -10.40 -7.38 -14.54
CA PHE A 117 -9.44 -8.47 -14.72
C PHE A 117 -9.96 -9.84 -14.22
N GLY A 118 -11.19 -9.91 -13.73
CA GLY A 118 -11.79 -11.15 -13.21
C GLY A 118 -11.07 -11.72 -11.98
N PHE A 119 -10.42 -10.88 -11.17
CA PHE A 119 -9.70 -11.34 -9.98
C PHE A 119 -10.66 -11.67 -8.84
N LYS A 120 -10.39 -12.77 -8.14
CA LYS A 120 -11.15 -13.12 -6.92
C LYS A 120 -10.78 -12.17 -5.78
N ARG A 121 -11.78 -11.52 -5.20
CA ARG A 121 -11.60 -10.68 -4.01
C ARG A 121 -11.35 -11.54 -2.76
N LYS A 122 -10.54 -11.01 -1.84
CA LYS A 122 -10.16 -11.65 -0.57
C LYS A 122 -10.29 -10.64 0.58
N ASP A 123 -11.43 -9.98 0.66
CA ASP A 123 -11.74 -8.89 1.60
C ASP A 123 -11.45 -9.27 3.07
N GLU A 124 -11.72 -10.51 3.44
CA GLU A 124 -11.48 -11.04 4.79
C GLU A 124 -9.99 -11.15 5.17
N LEU A 125 -9.09 -11.11 4.18
CA LEU A 125 -7.65 -11.12 4.40
C LEU A 125 -7.04 -9.72 4.53
N GLU A 126 -7.84 -8.66 4.42
CA GLU A 126 -7.35 -7.30 4.63
C GLU A 126 -6.84 -7.08 6.06
N ILE A 127 -5.71 -6.39 6.17
CA ILE A 127 -5.13 -5.97 7.44
C ILE A 127 -5.54 -4.53 7.69
N GLY A 128 -6.31 -4.31 8.75
CA GLY A 128 -6.84 -2.98 9.12
C GLY A 128 -7.89 -2.39 8.16
N PRO A 129 -8.90 -3.15 7.69
CA PRO A 129 -9.93 -2.61 6.81
C PRO A 129 -10.82 -1.57 7.49
N LEU A 130 -11.41 -0.66 6.70
CA LEU A 130 -12.31 0.40 7.18
C LEU A 130 -13.57 -0.18 7.84
N TYR A 131 -14.15 -1.27 7.33
CA TYR A 131 -15.36 -1.87 7.91
C TYR A 131 -15.16 -2.41 9.35
N LYS A 132 -13.91 -2.65 9.78
CA LYS A 132 -13.57 -2.99 11.18
C LYS A 132 -13.31 -1.76 12.07
N GLY A 133 -13.28 -0.56 11.47
CA GLY A 133 -13.11 0.70 12.18
C GLY A 133 -11.70 0.92 12.74
N GLN A 134 -11.60 1.82 13.72
CA GLN A 134 -10.32 2.26 14.32
C GLN A 134 -10.34 2.12 15.86
N GLY A 135 -11.22 1.28 16.40
CA GLY A 135 -11.31 0.99 17.83
C GLY A 135 -10.09 0.22 18.36
N GLU A 136 -10.06 -0.04 19.66
CA GLU A 136 -8.96 -0.77 20.31
C GLU A 136 -8.75 -2.16 19.71
N GLU A 137 -9.84 -2.92 19.52
CA GLU A 137 -9.80 -4.24 18.87
C GLU A 137 -9.24 -4.17 17.44
N ALA A 138 -9.69 -3.20 16.65
CA ALA A 138 -9.20 -3.00 15.28
C ALA A 138 -7.71 -2.68 15.24
N ARG A 139 -7.22 -1.85 16.17
CA ARG A 139 -5.79 -1.53 16.31
C ARG A 139 -4.99 -2.74 16.76
N ALA A 140 -5.50 -3.51 17.72
CA ALA A 140 -4.83 -4.73 18.19
C ALA A 140 -4.73 -5.77 17.06
N SER A 141 -5.82 -5.98 16.31
CA SER A 141 -5.85 -6.84 15.12
C SER A 141 -4.89 -6.37 14.04
N TYR A 142 -4.84 -5.07 13.75
CA TYR A 142 -3.90 -4.47 12.81
C TYR A 142 -2.44 -4.71 13.23
N VAL A 143 -2.10 -4.42 14.48
CA VAL A 143 -0.75 -4.63 15.04
C VAL A 143 -0.35 -6.09 14.89
N GLU A 144 -1.22 -7.03 15.24
CA GLU A 144 -0.95 -8.47 15.11
C GLU A 144 -0.80 -8.89 13.65
N GLY A 145 -1.66 -8.41 12.75
CA GLY A 145 -1.60 -8.72 11.32
C GLY A 145 -0.29 -8.25 10.68
N VAL A 146 0.12 -7.00 10.91
CA VAL A 146 1.40 -6.49 10.41
C VAL A 146 2.58 -7.23 11.04
N ALA A 147 2.52 -7.54 12.33
CA ALA A 147 3.56 -8.31 12.99
C ALA A 147 3.71 -9.72 12.42
N GLN A 148 2.60 -10.40 12.09
CA GLN A 148 2.62 -11.70 11.41
C GLN A 148 3.30 -11.63 10.05
N VAL A 149 3.01 -10.59 9.25
CA VAL A 149 3.70 -10.36 7.98
C VAL A 149 5.20 -10.22 8.19
N LEU A 150 5.63 -9.38 9.13
CA LEU A 150 7.06 -9.15 9.38
C LEU A 150 7.76 -10.41 9.91
N ARG A 151 7.13 -11.16 10.84
CA ARG A 151 7.66 -12.44 11.33
C ARG A 151 7.78 -13.47 10.22
N ASN A 152 6.81 -13.53 9.31
CA ASN A 152 6.88 -14.44 8.17
C ASN A 152 8.01 -14.05 7.21
N CYS A 153 8.09 -12.78 6.83
CA CYS A 153 9.12 -12.27 5.94
C CYS A 153 10.54 -12.42 6.53
N LYS A 154 10.70 -12.24 7.86
CA LYS A 154 12.00 -12.33 8.57
C LYS A 154 12.71 -13.67 8.31
N LYS A 155 11.97 -14.77 8.13
CA LYS A 155 12.52 -16.11 7.81
C LYS A 155 13.37 -16.14 6.53
N PHE A 156 13.17 -15.17 5.64
CA PHE A 156 13.80 -15.11 4.32
C PHE A 156 14.86 -14.00 4.21
N LEU A 157 15.08 -13.24 5.29
CA LEU A 157 16.04 -12.14 5.32
C LEU A 157 17.47 -12.62 5.57
N ALA A 158 18.45 -11.89 5.04
CA ALA A 158 19.86 -12.06 5.34
C ALA A 158 20.19 -11.59 6.76
N LYS A 159 21.36 -11.97 7.29
CA LYS A 159 21.91 -11.29 8.48
C LYS A 159 22.08 -9.79 8.21
N ASP A 160 21.89 -8.98 9.24
CA ASP A 160 21.97 -7.51 9.18
C ASP A 160 21.05 -6.86 8.13
N PHE A 161 19.85 -7.43 7.95
CA PHE A 161 18.84 -6.86 7.06
C PHE A 161 18.41 -5.44 7.47
N ASN A 162 17.77 -4.71 6.57
CA ASN A 162 17.13 -3.42 6.89
C ASN A 162 15.65 -3.47 6.53
N ILE A 163 14.77 -3.07 7.45
CA ILE A 163 13.34 -2.94 7.16
C ILE A 163 12.96 -1.47 7.28
N PHE A 164 12.39 -0.92 6.22
CA PHE A 164 11.87 0.45 6.17
C PHE A 164 10.36 0.40 5.98
N LEU A 165 9.63 0.88 6.98
CA LEU A 165 8.18 1.02 6.92
C LEU A 165 7.81 2.50 6.90
N VAL A 166 7.13 2.92 5.83
CA VAL A 166 6.57 4.27 5.71
C VAL A 166 5.16 4.24 6.28
N ALA A 167 4.87 5.11 7.25
CA ALA A 167 3.53 5.18 7.80
C ALA A 167 3.19 6.51 8.50
N ASN A 168 1.91 6.85 8.53
CA ASN A 168 1.36 7.79 9.50
C ASN A 168 0.98 7.06 10.80
N ASP A 169 1.76 7.26 11.85
CA ASP A 169 1.59 6.54 13.11
C ASP A 169 0.76 7.32 14.14
N LYS A 170 -0.48 7.67 13.78
CA LYS A 170 -1.40 8.45 14.63
C LYS A 170 -1.61 7.85 16.02
N TYR A 171 -1.59 6.53 16.13
CA TYR A 171 -1.91 5.79 17.36
C TYR A 171 -0.68 5.18 18.04
N ASN A 172 0.53 5.52 17.60
CA ASN A 172 1.78 4.98 18.13
C ASN A 172 1.82 3.42 18.14
N LEU A 173 1.40 2.80 17.03
CA LEU A 173 1.28 1.35 16.87
C LEU A 173 2.61 0.69 16.47
N TYR A 174 3.51 1.42 15.81
CA TYR A 174 4.74 0.85 15.26
C TYR A 174 5.74 0.34 16.30
N PRO A 175 5.87 0.93 17.50
CA PRO A 175 6.64 0.31 18.59
C PRO A 175 6.14 -1.09 18.94
N PHE A 176 4.81 -1.29 19.06
CA PHE A 176 4.21 -2.59 19.37
C PHE A 176 4.37 -3.59 18.23
N ILE A 177 4.23 -3.13 16.98
CA ILE A 177 4.50 -3.95 15.78
C ILE A 177 5.95 -4.43 15.78
N ALA A 178 6.90 -3.54 16.02
CA ALA A 178 8.32 -3.87 16.07
C ALA A 178 8.59 -4.92 17.15
N GLU A 179 8.10 -4.70 18.36
CA GLU A 179 8.27 -5.61 19.49
C GLU A 179 7.68 -7.00 19.21
N LYS A 180 6.40 -7.07 18.78
CA LYS A 180 5.73 -8.33 18.44
C LYS A 180 6.36 -9.05 17.25
N SER A 181 7.16 -8.36 16.45
CA SER A 181 7.89 -8.94 15.32
C SER A 181 9.28 -9.44 15.69
N GLY A 182 9.72 -9.26 16.94
CA GLY A 182 11.10 -9.52 17.35
C GLY A 182 12.08 -8.56 16.67
N LEU A 183 11.66 -7.31 16.45
CA LEU A 183 12.42 -6.24 15.83
C LEU A 183 12.56 -5.06 16.79
N LYS A 184 13.43 -4.12 16.46
CA LYS A 184 13.56 -2.83 17.16
C LYS A 184 13.64 -1.70 16.14
N ILE A 185 13.01 -0.57 16.46
CA ILE A 185 13.14 0.65 15.67
C ILE A 185 14.46 1.31 16.07
N VAL A 186 15.40 1.45 15.13
CA VAL A 186 16.70 2.08 15.37
C VAL A 186 16.74 3.53 14.91
N ASN A 187 15.99 3.89 13.86
CA ASN A 187 15.84 5.29 13.40
C ASN A 187 14.38 5.60 13.06
N LYS A 188 14.01 6.88 13.14
CA LYS A 188 12.74 7.44 12.65
C LYS A 188 13.02 8.69 11.81
N PHE A 189 12.62 8.70 10.55
CA PHE A 189 12.73 9.87 9.67
C PHE A 189 11.34 10.47 9.45
N LYS A 190 11.13 11.73 9.80
CA LYS A 190 9.84 12.40 9.65
C LYS A 190 9.80 13.22 8.36
N ARG A 191 8.75 13.05 7.55
CA ARG A 191 8.50 13.81 6.33
C ARG A 191 7.12 14.48 6.39
N PRO A 192 7.01 15.81 6.24
CA PRO A 192 5.72 16.47 6.12
C PRO A 192 5.07 16.17 4.75
N VAL A 193 3.76 15.96 4.73
CA VAL A 193 2.97 15.80 3.50
C VAL A 193 2.16 17.08 3.25
N LEU A 194 2.52 17.81 2.20
CA LEU A 194 1.99 19.15 1.93
C LEU A 194 0.75 19.15 1.00
N ASN A 195 0.61 18.15 0.13
CA ASN A 195 -0.47 18.09 -0.87
C ASN A 195 -1.47 16.98 -0.55
N ARG A 196 -2.71 17.34 -0.16
CA ARG A 196 -3.82 16.40 0.07
C ARG A 196 -5.06 16.81 -0.72
N THR A 197 -5.79 15.80 -1.21
CA THR A 197 -7.07 15.99 -1.93
C THR A 197 -8.22 16.34 -0.97
N GLU A 198 -8.14 15.86 0.27
CA GLU A 198 -9.10 16.10 1.34
C GLU A 198 -8.84 17.42 2.09
N ARG A 199 -9.89 18.00 2.67
CA ARG A 199 -9.88 19.32 3.33
C ARG A 199 -9.22 19.35 4.72
N ASP A 200 -8.55 18.29 5.13
CA ASP A 200 -7.89 18.25 6.43
C ASP A 200 -6.67 19.19 6.45
N LYS A 201 -6.62 20.09 7.43
CA LYS A 201 -5.50 21.03 7.66
C LYS A 201 -4.55 20.57 8.75
N ASN A 202 -4.83 19.45 9.42
CA ASN A 202 -3.96 18.94 10.48
C ASN A 202 -2.61 18.50 9.91
N PRO A 203 -1.48 18.67 10.63
CA PRO A 203 -0.17 18.23 10.17
C PRO A 203 -0.17 16.72 9.90
N TYR A 204 -0.17 16.33 8.63
CA TYR A 204 0.04 14.94 8.23
C TYR A 204 1.53 14.75 7.99
N SER A 205 2.15 13.91 8.80
CA SER A 205 3.52 13.50 8.61
C SER A 205 3.58 12.00 8.40
N GLU A 206 4.37 11.57 7.43
CA GLU A 206 4.79 10.20 7.30
C GLU A 206 6.10 10.02 8.05
N ILE A 207 6.21 8.90 8.75
CA ILE A 207 7.42 8.48 9.45
C ILE A 207 7.97 7.27 8.70
N ILE A 208 9.24 7.32 8.34
CA ILE A 208 9.99 6.16 7.89
C ILE A 208 10.62 5.53 9.13
N PHE A 209 10.08 4.39 9.54
CA PHE A 209 10.64 3.56 10.59
C PHE A 209 11.72 2.67 10.01
N HIS A 210 12.95 2.78 10.54
CA HIS A 210 14.02 1.84 10.24
C HIS A 210 14.06 0.78 11.35
N LEU A 211 13.70 -0.45 11.00
CA LEU A 211 13.70 -1.59 11.90
C LEU A 211 14.88 -2.52 11.63
N LYS A 212 15.48 -2.99 12.71
CA LYS A 212 16.55 -3.99 12.75
C LYS A 212 16.15 -5.16 13.64
N ASP A 213 16.90 -6.24 13.56
CA ASP A 213 16.72 -7.38 14.46
C ASP A 213 16.92 -6.96 15.93
N LYS A 214 16.10 -7.50 16.84
CA LYS A 214 16.15 -7.15 18.27
C LYS A 214 17.31 -7.87 18.98
N GLY A 215 17.69 -9.06 18.49
CA GLY A 215 18.71 -9.94 19.06
C GLY A 215 18.39 -11.38 18.74
#